data_AF-A0A3M1F8J3-F1
#
_entry.id   AF-A0A3M1F8J3-F1
#
_cell.length_a   1.000
_cell.length_b   1.000
_cell.length_c   1.000
_cell.angle_alpha   90.00
_cell.angle_beta   90.00
_cell.angle_gamma   90.00
#
_symmetry.space_group_name_H-M   'P 1'
#
loop_
_entity.id
_entity.type
_entity.pdbx_description
1 polymer ?
#
loop_
_entity_poly.entity_id
_entity_poly.type
_entity_poly.pdbx_seq_one_letter_code
_entity_poly.pdbx_strand_id
1 'polypeptide(L)'
;MPLIALKRTFEQRRANLITMLNNGKETLDLGKQHQLYGAIKEIENFLKTIDYYRNLEMKSRVNFELEKDPERTLKSRMGNFVQRFSRR
;
A
#
# COMPACT_ATOMS: atom_id res chain seq x y z
N MET A 1 -6.31 -4.53 14.64
CA MET A 1 -7.13 -4.11 13.47
C MET A 1 -6.26 -4.25 12.22
N PRO A 2 -6.72 -4.86 11.13
CA PRO A 2 -5.90 -4.97 9.91
C PRO A 2 -5.71 -3.58 9.25
N LEU A 3 -4.53 -3.32 8.67
CA LEU A 3 -4.16 -2.03 8.04
C LEU A 3 -5.19 -1.55 7.01
N ILE A 4 -5.82 -2.48 6.29
CA ILE A 4 -6.89 -2.17 5.34
C ILE A 4 -8.16 -1.62 6.00
N ALA A 5 -8.53 -2.15 7.17
CA ALA A 5 -9.69 -1.66 7.92
C ALA A 5 -9.41 -0.28 8.50
N LEU A 6 -8.19 -0.09 9.01
CA LEU A 6 -7.75 1.21 9.52
C LEU A 6 -7.77 2.27 8.40
N LYS A 7 -7.24 1.94 7.22
CA LYS A 7 -7.29 2.82 6.04
C LYS A 7 -8.73 3.28 5.74
N ARG A 8 -9.68 2.33 5.65
CA ARG A 8 -11.09 2.63 5.35
C ARG A 8 -11.70 3.57 6.38
N THR A 9 -11.46 3.34 7.68
CA THR A 9 -11.98 4.20 8.74
C THR A 9 -11.48 5.63 8.61
N PHE A 10 -10.19 5.82 8.31
CA PHE A 10 -9.59 7.14 8.17
C PHE A 10 -9.98 7.84 6.86
N GLU A 11 -10.16 7.10 5.76
CA GLU A 11 -10.73 7.65 4.53
C GLU A 11 -12.15 8.18 4.74
N GLN A 12 -12.99 7.42 5.44
CA GLN A 12 -14.34 7.85 5.76
C GLN A 12 -14.35 9.08 6.67
N ARG A 13 -13.47 9.10 7.67
CA ARG A 13 -13.34 10.27 8.56
C ARG A 13 -12.87 11.52 7.81
N ARG A 14 -11.92 11.38 6.88
CA ARG A 14 -11.48 12.47 5.99
C ARG A 14 -12.64 12.99 5.15
N ALA A 15 -13.42 12.10 4.53
CA ALA A 15 -14.58 12.49 3.73
C ALA A 15 -15.60 13.29 4.55
N ASN A 16 -15.91 12.83 5.76
CA ASN A 16 -16.82 13.53 6.66
C ASN A 16 -16.32 14.94 7.01
N LEU A 17 -15.02 15.11 7.31
CA LEU A 17 -14.44 16.42 7.62
C LEU A 17 -14.48 17.36 6.42
N ILE A 18 -14.23 16.86 5.22
CA ILE A 18 -14.35 17.64 3.98
C ILE A 18 -15.81 18.09 3.79
N THR A 19 -16.77 17.20 4.00
CA THR A 19 -18.20 17.55 3.93
C THR A 19 -18.57 18.62 4.97
N MET A 20 -18.10 18.48 6.22
CA MET A 20 -18.33 19.48 7.27
C MET A 20 -17.74 20.85 6.90
N LEU A 21 -16.53 20.87 6.35
CA LEU A 21 -15.85 22.09 5.95
C LEU A 21 -16.55 22.76 4.76
N ASN A 22 -16.98 21.99 3.76
CA ASN A 22 -17.68 22.52 2.59
C ASN A 22 -19.06 23.07 2.95
N ASN A 23 -19.83 22.33 3.76
CA ASN A 23 -21.16 22.74 4.17
C ASN A 23 -21.15 23.88 5.21
N GLY A 24 -20.09 23.96 6.01
CA GLY A 24 -19.92 24.96 7.05
C GLY A 24 -19.08 26.16 6.64
N LYS A 25 -18.67 26.30 5.37
CA LYS A 25 -17.66 27.29 4.95
C LYS A 25 -18.06 28.74 5.24
N GLU A 26 -19.35 29.05 5.17
CA GLU A 26 -19.88 30.40 5.42
C GLU A 26 -20.29 30.62 6.87
N THR A 27 -20.47 29.55 7.65
CA THR A 27 -21.02 29.60 9.01
C THR A 27 -20.00 29.29 10.10
N LEU A 28 -18.92 28.58 9.76
CA LEU A 28 -17.82 28.27 10.68
C LEU A 28 -16.88 29.45 10.82
N ASP A 29 -16.46 29.74 12.05
CA ASP A 29 -15.39 30.69 12.29
C ASP A 29 -14.08 30.22 11.64
N LEU A 30 -13.22 31.17 11.31
CA LEU A 30 -11.96 30.93 10.60
C LEU A 30 -11.03 29.96 11.35
N GLY A 31 -11.01 30.01 12.67
CA GLY A 31 -10.22 29.12 13.53
C GLY A 31 -10.70 27.68 13.44
N LYS A 32 -12.01 27.44 13.48
CA LYS A 32 -12.58 26.10 13.25
C LYS A 32 -12.30 25.59 11.84
N GLN A 33 -12.40 26.45 10.83
CA GLN A 33 -12.02 26.06 9.47
C GLN A 33 -10.56 25.62 9.40
N HIS A 34 -9.64 26.38 10.02
CA HIS A 34 -8.23 26.04 10.09
C HIS A 34 -7.97 24.71 10.80
N GLN A 35 -8.64 24.46 11.93
CA GLN A 35 -8.57 23.20 12.65
C GLN A 35 -9.04 22.01 11.79
N LEU A 36 -10.16 22.17 11.07
CA LEU A 36 -10.65 21.15 10.14
C LEU A 36 -9.66 20.88 9.02
N TYR A 37 -9.07 21.93 8.43
CA TYR A 37 -8.01 21.78 7.43
C TYR A 37 -6.78 21.04 7.98
N GLY A 38 -6.34 21.38 9.19
CA GLY A 38 -5.23 20.70 9.88
C GLY A 38 -5.52 19.22 10.07
N ALA A 39 -6.69 18.89 10.64
CA ALA A 39 -7.12 17.50 10.84
C ALA A 39 -7.21 16.72 9.52
N ILE A 40 -7.73 17.33 8.46
CA ILE A 40 -7.77 16.72 7.12
C ILE A 40 -6.35 16.40 6.63
N LYS A 41 -5.39 17.31 6.80
CA LYS A 41 -4.00 17.09 6.38
C LYS A 41 -3.28 16.03 7.19
N GLU A 42 -3.50 15.96 8.50
CA GLU A 42 -2.94 14.91 9.33
C GLU A 42 -3.45 13.53 8.89
N ILE A 43 -4.75 13.40 8.59
CA ILE A 43 -5.31 12.16 8.08
C ILE A 43 -4.72 11.80 6.71
N GLU A 44 -4.55 12.76 5.80
CA GLU A 44 -3.91 12.49 4.51
C GLU A 44 -2.48 11.98 4.66
N ASN A 45 -1.70 12.56 5.56
CA ASN A 45 -0.35 12.09 5.86
C ASN A 45 -0.37 10.67 6.42
N PHE A 46 -1.28 10.40 7.36
CA PHE A 46 -1.43 9.06 7.94
C PHE A 46 -1.82 8.00 6.90
N LEU A 47 -2.74 8.32 5.98
CA LEU A 47 -3.13 7.42 4.89
C LEU A 47 -1.95 7.12 3.96
N LYS A 48 -1.13 8.12 3.62
CA LYS A 48 0.11 7.91 2.85
C LYS A 48 1.09 6.98 3.58
N THR A 49 1.21 7.11 4.89
CA THR A 49 2.04 6.22 5.71
C THR A 49 1.53 4.78 5.66
N ILE A 50 0.21 4.57 5.77
CA ILE A 50 -0.37 3.22 5.62
C ILE A 50 -0.03 2.64 4.24
N ASP A 51 -0.20 3.43 3.18
CA ASP A 51 0.09 2.96 1.82
C ASP A 51 1.57 2.65 1.61
N TYR A 52 2.48 3.43 2.20
CA TYR A 52 3.90 3.12 2.21
C TYR A 52 4.20 1.75 2.82
N TYR A 53 3.69 1.48 4.03
CA TYR A 53 3.93 0.19 4.70
C TYR A 53 3.28 -0.98 3.97
N ARG A 54 2.08 -0.80 3.40
CA ARG A 54 1.45 -1.84 2.57
C ARG A 54 2.28 -2.16 1.33
N ASN A 55 2.80 -1.15 0.65
CA ASN A 55 3.67 -1.34 -0.50
C ASN A 55 4.98 -2.03 -0.12
N LEU A 56 5.53 -1.71 1.06
CA LEU A 56 6.71 -2.38 1.60
C LEU A 56 6.45 -3.86 1.89
N GLU A 57 5.33 -4.20 2.54
CA GLU A 57 4.92 -5.59 2.77
C GLU A 57 4.76 -6.37 1.45
N MET A 58 4.13 -5.76 0.45
CA MET A 58 3.97 -6.40 -0.87
C MET A 58 5.32 -6.67 -1.52
N LYS A 59 6.25 -5.69 -1.52
CA LYS A 59 7.60 -5.87 -2.08
C LYS A 59 8.40 -6.93 -1.33
N SER A 60 8.31 -6.97 -0.01
CA SER A 60 8.99 -7.98 0.81
C SER A 60 8.49 -9.40 0.50
N ARG A 61 7.18 -9.58 0.30
CA ARG A 61 6.60 -10.87 -0.09
C ARG A 61 7.02 -11.31 -1.51
N VAL A 62 7.04 -10.37 -2.46
CA VAL A 62 7.48 -10.64 -3.84
C VAL A 62 8.94 -11.08 -3.88
N ASN A 63 9.82 -10.44 -3.10
CA ASN A 63 11.23 -10.85 -3.03
C ASN A 63 11.41 -12.26 -2.43
N PHE A 64 10.58 -12.64 -1.46
CA PHE A 64 10.64 -13.96 -0.83
C PHE A 64 10.09 -15.09 -1.73
N GLU A 65 9.12 -14.79 -2.60
CA GLU A 65 8.60 -15.75 -3.58
C GLU A 65 9.58 -15.99 -4.74
N LEU A 66 10.37 -14.99 -5.13
CA LEU A 66 11.37 -15.10 -6.19
C LEU A 66 12.63 -15.87 -5.77
N GLU A 67 12.99 -15.89 -4.49
CA GLU A 67 14.17 -16.63 -3.98
C GLU A 67 13.92 -18.13 -3.75
N LYS A 68 12.67 -18.60 -3.79
CA LYS A 68 12.33 -19.98 -3.42
C LYS A 68 12.55 -21.05 -4.49
N ASP A 69 13.13 -20.72 -5.65
CA ASP A 69 13.40 -21.74 -6.68
C ASP A 69 14.77 -21.66 -7.38
N PRO A 70 15.90 -21.69 -6.65
CA PRO A 70 17.21 -21.91 -7.25
C PRO A 70 17.34 -23.33 -7.84
N GLU A 71 16.57 -24.30 -7.32
CA GLU A 71 16.65 -25.70 -7.77
C GLU A 71 15.96 -25.98 -9.12
N ARG A 72 14.80 -25.37 -9.43
CA ARG A 72 14.20 -25.56 -10.77
C ARG A 72 15.08 -25.01 -11.89
N THR A 73 15.80 -23.92 -11.63
CA THR A 73 16.64 -23.28 -12.64
C THR A 73 17.86 -24.14 -13.00
N LEU A 74 18.47 -24.82 -12.01
CA LEU A 74 19.58 -25.75 -12.22
C LEU A 74 19.13 -27.06 -12.89
N LYS A 75 18.00 -27.65 -12.46
CA LYS A 75 17.47 -28.90 -13.05
C LYS A 75 17.04 -28.72 -14.51
N SER A 76 16.46 -27.57 -14.86
CA SER A 76 16.13 -27.21 -16.26
C SER A 76 17.38 -27.06 -17.14
N ARG A 77 18.45 -26.47 -16.61
CA ARG A 77 19.72 -26.32 -17.34
C ARG A 77 20.46 -27.65 -17.53
N MET A 78 20.45 -28.54 -16.53
CA MET A 78 21.07 -29.86 -16.65
C MET A 78 20.27 -30.81 -17.56
N GLY A 79 18.95 -30.80 -17.51
CA GLY A 79 18.11 -31.65 -18.38
C GLY A 79 18.30 -31.36 -19.88
N ASN A 80 18.47 -30.09 -20.24
CA ASN A 80 18.74 -29.66 -21.61
C ASN A 80 20.15 -30.00 -22.10
N PHE A 81 21.12 -30.13 -21.19
CA PHE A 81 22.48 -30.54 -21.53
C PHE A 81 22.51 -32.05 -21.84
N VAL A 82 21.91 -32.88 -20.99
CA VAL A 82 21.87 -34.34 -21.18
C VAL A 82 21.15 -34.75 -22.47
N GLN A 83 20.07 -34.07 -22.84
CA GLN A 83 19.37 -34.35 -24.11
C GLN A 83 20.17 -33.98 -25.37
N ARG A 84 21.12 -33.02 -25.29
CA ARG A 84 21.97 -32.65 -26.43
C ARG A 84 23.12 -33.64 -26.67
N PHE A 85 23.55 -34.39 -25.67
CA PHE A 85 24.65 -35.36 -25.79
C PHE A 85 24.17 -36.80 -26.01
N SER A 86 22.88 -37.10 -25.83
CA SER A 86 22.32 -38.45 -26.04
C SER A 86 21.85 -38.72 -27.48
N ARG A 87 22.08 -37.80 -28.43
CA ARG A 87 21.74 -37.93 -29.86
C ARG A 87 22.97 -37.82 -30.77
N ARG A 88 24.06 -38.49 -30.40
CA ARG A 88 25.18 -38.78 -31.31
C ARG A 88 25.42 -40.28 -31.32
#